data_AF-A0A4R2B3M8-F1
#
_entry.id   AF-A0A4R2B3M8-F1
#
_cell.length_a   1.000
_cell.length_b   1.000
_cell.length_c   1.000
_cell.angle_alpha   90.00
_cell.angle_beta   90.00
_cell.angle_gamma   90.00
#
_symmetry.space_group_name_H-M   'P 1'
#
loop_
_entity.id
_entity.type
_entity.pdbx_description
1 polymer ?
#
loop_
_entity_poly.entity_id
_entity_poly.type
_entity_poly.pdbx_seq_one_letter_code
_entity_poly.pdbx_strand_id
1 'polypeptide(L)'
;MAKALWFEPTLNATFAAFADHYDTTILPARPRRPRDKPSAEGSVLIVERWVLARLRNDRFFSLVDLNIRISALIEDLNTRTMRRYGKSRRALFDEVERSQLKPLPSTPFEYAEWKVAKVHSDYHVEVDKTFYSVPHALIGRRVDIRLTYRAVEIFFDHKRVASHIRSSQRSGHITVNEHMPKAHQRYANTTPHTLRREAAKVGTNTAVFIERLLCNRPHPEQGYRSAQGVLSLARRYESDRLELACERALVINALSYSSVANILRSGLDQAPAMSEAVKPAPPHGNIRGKTYYQ
;
A
#
# COMPACT_ATOMS: atom_id res chain seq x y z
N MET A 1 11.10 -18.30 -17.58
CA MET A 1 12.05 -17.58 -18.47
C MET A 1 11.89 -18.13 -19.87
N ALA A 2 11.75 -17.26 -20.88
CA ALA A 2 11.72 -17.67 -22.28
C ALA A 2 13.10 -18.18 -22.69
N LYS A 3 13.17 -19.42 -23.19
CA LYS A 3 14.32 -20.02 -23.84
C LYS A 3 14.25 -19.77 -25.34
N ALA A 4 15.32 -19.22 -25.89
CA ALA A 4 15.51 -19.04 -27.33
C ALA A 4 15.97 -20.36 -27.98
N LEU A 5 15.12 -21.39 -27.93
CA LEU A 5 15.34 -22.66 -28.63
C LEU A 5 14.55 -22.62 -29.94
N TRP A 6 15.21 -22.87 -31.08
CA TRP A 6 14.55 -22.75 -32.38
C TRP A 6 13.44 -23.79 -32.60
N PHE A 7 13.67 -25.03 -32.18
CA PHE A 7 12.73 -26.13 -32.40
C PHE A 7 11.59 -26.15 -31.37
N GLU A 8 11.79 -25.53 -30.21
CA GLU A 8 10.80 -25.41 -29.13
C GLU A 8 10.85 -24.00 -28.53
N PRO A 9 10.46 -22.98 -29.29
CA PRO A 9 10.60 -21.61 -28.83
C PRO A 9 9.52 -21.33 -27.78
N THR A 10 9.96 -21.08 -26.55
CA THR A 10 9.04 -20.62 -25.50
C THR A 10 8.90 -19.11 -25.55
N LEU A 11 7.66 -18.61 -25.54
CA LEU A 11 7.37 -17.19 -25.45
C LEU A 11 7.48 -16.70 -24.00
N ASN A 12 7.70 -15.40 -23.83
CA ASN A 12 7.44 -14.77 -22.54
C ASN A 12 5.92 -14.87 -22.26
N ALA A 13 5.54 -15.17 -21.01
CA ALA A 13 4.14 -15.30 -20.60
C ALA A 13 3.28 -14.09 -21.00
N THR A 14 3.81 -12.87 -20.87
CA THR A 14 3.10 -11.64 -21.27
C THR A 14 2.91 -11.57 -22.78
N PHE A 15 3.90 -12.03 -23.55
CA PHE A 15 3.82 -12.00 -25.01
C PHE A 15 2.90 -13.10 -25.56
N ALA A 16 2.88 -14.27 -24.92
CA ALA A 16 1.89 -15.31 -25.18
C ALA A 16 0.47 -14.81 -24.89
N ALA A 17 0.24 -14.21 -23.72
CA ALA A 17 -1.06 -13.63 -23.37
C ALA A 17 -1.50 -12.53 -24.35
N PHE A 18 -0.56 -11.73 -24.87
CA PHE A 18 -0.85 -10.74 -25.92
C PHE A 18 -1.31 -11.41 -27.22
N ALA A 19 -0.62 -12.48 -27.64
CA ALA A 19 -0.99 -13.26 -28.81
C ALA A 19 -2.40 -13.84 -28.67
N ASP A 20 -2.69 -14.45 -27.52
CA ASP A 20 -4.01 -15.03 -27.23
C ASP A 20 -5.11 -13.95 -27.24
N HIS A 21 -4.85 -12.77 -26.65
CA HIS A 21 -5.81 -11.67 -26.59
C HIS A 21 -6.22 -11.14 -27.97
N TYR A 22 -5.27 -11.05 -28.90
CA TYR A 22 -5.49 -10.54 -30.26
C TYR A 22 -5.65 -11.65 -31.31
N ASP A 23 -5.85 -12.92 -30.88
CA ASP A 23 -5.98 -14.08 -31.78
C ASP A 23 -4.86 -14.12 -32.84
N THR A 24 -3.62 -13.89 -32.38
CA THR A 24 -2.44 -13.73 -33.22
C THR A 24 -1.41 -14.80 -32.91
N THR A 25 -0.96 -15.53 -33.93
CA THR A 25 0.14 -16.49 -33.77
C THR A 25 1.49 -15.80 -33.86
N ILE A 26 2.34 -15.99 -32.87
CA ILE A 26 3.72 -15.50 -32.89
C ILE A 26 4.63 -16.64 -33.37
N LEU A 27 5.35 -16.40 -34.46
CA LEU A 27 6.38 -17.30 -34.97
C LEU A 27 7.77 -16.68 -34.72
N PRO A 28 8.53 -17.18 -33.73
CA PRO A 28 9.84 -16.62 -33.39
C PRO A 28 10.84 -16.85 -34.53
N ALA A 29 11.58 -15.81 -34.93
CA ALA A 29 12.69 -15.93 -35.88
C ALA A 29 13.93 -16.55 -35.21
N ARG A 30 14.86 -17.13 -35.99
CA ARG A 30 16.08 -17.70 -35.41
C ARG A 30 16.94 -16.61 -34.76
N PRO A 31 17.51 -16.87 -33.57
CA PRO A 31 18.43 -15.95 -32.94
C PRO A 31 19.61 -15.60 -33.86
N ARG A 32 19.96 -14.30 -33.95
CA ARG A 32 21.07 -13.78 -34.76
C ARG A 32 21.00 -14.13 -36.26
N ARG A 33 19.80 -14.34 -36.81
CA ARG A 33 19.59 -14.52 -38.26
C ARG A 33 18.68 -13.41 -38.82
N PRO A 34 19.26 -12.24 -39.19
CA PRO A 34 18.54 -11.10 -39.78
C PRO A 34 17.65 -11.46 -40.98
N ARG A 35 18.13 -12.41 -41.81
CA ARG A 35 17.47 -12.86 -43.03
C ARG A 35 16.11 -13.56 -42.84
N ASP A 36 15.74 -13.90 -41.60
CA ASP A 36 14.44 -14.53 -41.31
C ASP A 36 13.30 -13.50 -41.23
N LYS A 37 13.63 -12.20 -41.14
CA LYS A 37 12.67 -11.09 -41.08
C LYS A 37 13.07 -9.90 -41.95
N PRO A 38 13.43 -10.12 -43.23
CA PRO A 38 14.05 -9.10 -44.07
C PRO A 38 13.09 -7.92 -44.36
N SER A 39 11.78 -8.19 -44.43
CA SER A 39 10.75 -7.16 -44.60
C SER A 39 10.65 -6.23 -43.38
N ALA A 40 10.82 -6.76 -42.17
CA ALA A 40 10.80 -5.97 -40.94
C ALA A 40 11.99 -4.98 -40.89
N GLU A 41 13.20 -5.45 -41.22
CA GLU A 41 14.40 -4.60 -41.23
C GLU A 41 14.31 -3.49 -42.28
N GLY A 42 13.84 -3.81 -43.48
CA GLY A 42 13.59 -2.81 -44.51
C GLY A 42 12.57 -1.75 -44.06
N SER A 43 11.52 -2.17 -43.36
CA SER A 43 10.47 -1.28 -42.84
C SER A 43 11.00 -0.37 -41.73
N VAL A 44 11.84 -0.88 -40.83
CA VAL A 44 12.52 -0.08 -39.79
C VAL A 44 13.38 1.01 -40.44
N LEU A 45 14.23 0.65 -41.41
CA LEU A 45 15.08 1.63 -42.12
C LEU A 45 14.29 2.72 -42.85
N ILE A 46 13.05 2.44 -43.26
CA ILE A 46 12.14 3.43 -43.85
C ILE A 46 11.68 4.40 -42.76
N VAL A 47 11.21 3.90 -41.63
CA VAL A 47 10.76 4.76 -40.50
C VAL A 47 11.93 5.59 -39.96
N GLU A 48 13.12 5.01 -39.81
CA GLU A 48 14.31 5.76 -39.38
C GLU A 48 14.62 6.93 -40.31
N ARG A 49 14.57 6.72 -41.63
CA ARG A 49 14.87 7.78 -42.62
C ARG A 49 13.78 8.84 -42.73
N TRP A 50 12.51 8.44 -42.69
CA TRP A 50 11.39 9.34 -42.97
C TRP A 50 10.78 9.96 -41.72
N VAL A 51 11.05 9.41 -40.55
CA VAL A 51 10.61 9.95 -39.26
C VAL A 51 11.83 10.44 -38.47
N LEU A 52 12.68 9.53 -37.96
CA LEU A 52 13.76 9.91 -37.02
C LEU A 52 14.75 10.91 -37.62
N ALA A 53 15.21 10.70 -38.85
CA ALA A 53 16.18 11.58 -39.49
C ALA A 53 15.62 12.99 -39.77
N ARG A 54 14.30 13.15 -39.88
CA ARG A 54 13.64 14.46 -40.05
C ARG A 54 13.43 15.17 -38.72
N LEU A 55 13.23 14.41 -37.64
CA LEU A 55 13.13 14.94 -36.28
C LEU A 55 14.46 15.47 -35.73
N ARG A 56 15.60 15.09 -36.31
CA ARG A 56 16.94 15.37 -35.75
C ARG A 56 17.25 16.87 -35.53
N ASN A 57 16.59 17.75 -36.27
CA ASN A 57 16.78 19.20 -36.19
C ASN A 57 15.66 19.90 -35.40
N ASP A 58 14.61 19.16 -35.04
CA ASP A 58 13.48 19.68 -34.28
C ASP A 58 13.80 19.58 -32.78
N ARG A 59 13.48 20.62 -32.00
CA ARG A 59 13.54 20.61 -30.53
C ARG A 59 12.13 20.58 -29.98
N PHE A 60 11.88 19.66 -29.04
CA PHE A 60 10.57 19.49 -28.41
C PHE A 60 10.68 19.77 -26.91
N PHE A 61 9.67 20.43 -26.37
CA PHE A 61 9.59 20.77 -24.93
C PHE A 61 8.55 19.91 -24.19
N SER A 62 7.79 19.09 -24.93
CA SER A 62 6.87 18.12 -24.36
C SER A 62 6.79 16.85 -25.21
N LEU A 63 6.41 15.73 -24.57
CA LEU A 63 6.11 14.48 -25.29
C LEU A 63 4.91 14.62 -26.23
N VAL A 64 3.98 15.52 -25.90
CA VAL A 64 2.79 15.78 -26.71
C VAL A 64 3.20 16.38 -28.06
N ASP A 65 4.06 17.39 -28.05
CA ASP A 65 4.55 18.05 -29.28
C ASP A 65 5.32 17.07 -30.18
N LEU A 66 6.13 16.20 -29.57
CA LEU A 66 6.84 15.14 -30.28
C LEU A 66 5.86 14.15 -30.94
N ASN A 67 4.82 13.71 -30.21
CA ASN A 67 3.83 12.79 -30.74
C ASN A 67 3.00 13.40 -31.88
N ILE A 68 2.65 14.68 -31.79
CA ILE A 68 1.98 15.41 -32.88
C ILE A 68 2.88 15.43 -34.12
N ARG A 69 4.17 15.76 -33.95
CA ARG A 69 5.12 15.81 -35.06
C ARG A 69 5.35 14.45 -35.71
N ILE A 70 5.49 13.40 -34.91
CA ILE A 70 5.61 12.01 -35.38
C ILE A 70 4.36 11.63 -36.18
N SER A 71 3.17 11.94 -35.68
CA SER A 71 1.90 11.61 -36.35
C SER A 71 1.82 12.23 -37.75
N ALA A 72 2.21 13.50 -37.89
CA ALA A 72 2.25 14.18 -39.19
C ALA A 72 3.26 13.53 -40.17
N LEU A 73 4.44 13.13 -39.68
CA LEU A 73 5.46 12.45 -40.51
C LEU A 73 5.01 11.04 -40.94
N ILE A 74 4.29 10.33 -40.08
CA ILE A 74 3.70 9.02 -40.40
C ILE A 74 2.64 9.17 -41.50
N GLU A 75 1.79 10.20 -41.43
CA GLU A 75 0.79 10.43 -42.47
C GLU A 75 1.43 10.73 -43.84
N ASP A 76 2.46 11.59 -43.87
CA ASP A 76 3.25 11.87 -45.08
C ASP A 76 3.89 10.58 -45.64
N LEU A 77 4.49 9.75 -44.78
CA LEU A 77 5.08 8.49 -45.19
C LEU A 77 4.06 7.49 -45.78
N ASN A 78 2.86 7.43 -45.20
CA ASN A 78 1.83 6.48 -45.60
C ASN A 78 1.09 6.90 -46.87
N THR A 79 0.95 8.21 -47.11
CA THR A 79 0.29 8.77 -48.30
C THR A 79 1.23 8.87 -49.51
N ARG A 80 2.55 8.82 -49.30
CA ARG A 80 3.54 8.86 -50.38
C ARG A 80 3.48 7.63 -51.30
N THR A 81 3.44 7.87 -52.61
CA THR A 81 3.50 6.83 -53.64
C THR A 81 4.84 6.09 -53.63
N MET A 82 4.77 4.76 -53.57
CA MET A 82 5.94 3.90 -53.65
C MET A 82 6.30 3.62 -55.10
N ARG A 83 7.53 3.97 -55.51
CA ARG A 83 8.00 3.82 -56.89
C ARG A 83 7.79 2.41 -57.49
N ARG A 84 8.01 1.37 -56.69
CA ARG A 84 7.89 -0.03 -57.14
C ARG A 84 6.44 -0.46 -57.39
N TYR A 85 5.48 0.09 -56.65
CA TYR A 85 4.10 -0.36 -56.64
C TYR A 85 3.14 0.61 -57.33
N GLY A 86 3.58 1.82 -57.67
CA GLY A 86 2.75 2.86 -58.28
C GLY A 86 1.65 3.41 -57.37
N LYS A 87 1.50 2.90 -56.15
CA LYS A 87 0.50 3.29 -55.14
C LYS A 87 1.15 3.66 -53.82
N SER A 88 0.43 4.39 -52.98
CA SER A 88 0.84 4.68 -51.61
C SER A 88 0.55 3.50 -50.68
N ARG A 89 1.15 3.50 -49.48
CA ARG A 89 0.89 2.47 -48.46
C ARG A 89 -0.56 2.51 -48.01
N ARG A 90 -1.10 3.72 -47.80
CA ARG A 90 -2.50 3.95 -47.46
C ARG A 90 -3.45 3.36 -48.51
N ALA A 91 -3.19 3.64 -49.79
CA ALA A 91 -4.01 3.11 -50.88
C ALA A 91 -4.02 1.58 -50.92
N LEU A 92 -2.85 0.93 -50.77
CA LEU A 92 -2.78 -0.53 -50.71
C LEU A 92 -3.50 -1.10 -49.48
N PHE A 93 -3.37 -0.46 -48.32
CA PHE A 93 -4.08 -0.86 -47.11
C PHE A 93 -5.60 -0.82 -47.31
N ASP A 94 -6.13 0.29 -47.84
CA ASP A 94 -7.58 0.46 -48.02
C ASP A 94 -8.16 -0.47 -49.09
N GLU A 95 -7.43 -0.71 -50.19
CA GLU A 95 -7.89 -1.56 -51.28
C GLU A 95 -7.79 -3.06 -50.97
N VAL A 96 -6.73 -3.50 -50.27
CA VAL A 96 -6.39 -4.92 -50.14
C VAL A 96 -6.56 -5.42 -48.70
N GLU A 97 -5.95 -4.73 -47.73
CA GLU A 97 -5.81 -5.26 -46.37
C GLU A 97 -7.06 -5.04 -45.52
N ARG A 98 -7.69 -3.87 -45.64
CA ARG A 98 -8.76 -3.42 -44.74
C ARG A 98 -9.95 -4.38 -44.66
N SER A 99 -10.32 -4.99 -45.78
CA SER A 99 -11.43 -5.96 -45.84
C SER A 99 -11.10 -7.32 -45.19
N GLN A 100 -9.81 -7.62 -45.01
CA GLN A 100 -9.32 -8.89 -44.45
C GLN A 100 -9.05 -8.80 -42.95
N LEU A 101 -9.11 -7.60 -42.35
CA LEU A 101 -8.85 -7.41 -40.93
C LEU A 101 -10.02 -7.92 -40.07
N LYS A 102 -9.67 -8.63 -38.99
CA LYS A 102 -10.62 -9.02 -37.95
C LYS A 102 -10.98 -7.82 -37.06
N PRO A 103 -12.17 -7.80 -36.45
CA PRO A 103 -12.51 -6.80 -35.43
C PRO A 103 -11.56 -6.92 -34.24
N LEU A 104 -11.25 -5.78 -33.62
CA LEU A 104 -10.47 -5.75 -32.38
C LEU A 104 -11.33 -6.26 -31.19
N PRO A 105 -10.70 -6.88 -30.18
CA PRO A 105 -11.36 -7.15 -28.90
C PRO A 105 -11.91 -5.87 -28.28
N SER A 106 -13.00 -5.99 -27.50
CA SER A 106 -13.67 -4.85 -26.85
C SER A 106 -12.81 -4.13 -25.81
N THR A 107 -11.77 -4.80 -25.29
CA THR A 107 -10.84 -4.24 -24.32
C THR A 107 -9.41 -4.28 -24.87
N PRO A 108 -8.61 -3.22 -24.67
CA PRO A 108 -7.19 -3.27 -25.00
C PRO A 108 -6.46 -4.30 -24.13
N PHE A 109 -5.39 -4.89 -24.65
CA PHE A 109 -4.54 -5.77 -23.87
C PHE A 109 -3.86 -4.99 -22.72
N GLU A 110 -4.00 -5.49 -21.50
CA GLU A 110 -3.29 -4.94 -20.34
C GLU A 110 -1.95 -5.66 -20.17
N TYR A 111 -0.86 -4.94 -20.42
CA TYR A 111 0.48 -5.45 -20.17
C TYR A 111 0.66 -5.76 -18.69
N ALA A 112 1.09 -6.99 -18.41
CA ALA A 112 1.35 -7.44 -17.05
C ALA A 112 2.66 -8.23 -16.99
N GLU A 113 3.50 -7.94 -16.00
CA GLU A 113 4.73 -8.69 -15.74
C GLU A 113 4.49 -9.72 -14.65
N TRP A 114 5.07 -10.90 -14.84
CA TRP A 114 4.98 -11.98 -13.86
C TRP A 114 6.32 -12.17 -13.15
N LYS A 115 6.28 -12.14 -11.82
CA LYS A 115 7.45 -12.35 -10.95
C LYS A 115 7.10 -13.35 -9.87
N VAL A 116 8.04 -14.22 -9.53
CA VAL A 116 7.92 -15.08 -8.35
C VAL A 116 8.69 -14.45 -7.20
N ALA A 117 8.07 -14.30 -6.04
CA ALA A 117 8.73 -13.82 -4.83
C ALA A 117 8.46 -14.73 -3.63
N LYS A 118 9.37 -14.73 -2.67
CA LYS A 118 9.17 -15.40 -1.37
C LYS A 118 8.57 -14.39 -0.39
N VAL A 119 7.55 -14.82 0.36
CA VAL A 119 6.96 -14.01 1.42
C VAL A 119 7.94 -13.92 2.59
N HIS A 120 8.25 -12.69 2.99
CA HIS A 120 9.13 -12.38 4.10
C HIS A 120 8.47 -12.69 5.46
N SER A 121 9.27 -12.75 6.52
CA SER A 121 8.80 -13.02 7.89
C SER A 121 7.84 -11.96 8.41
N ASP A 122 7.90 -10.75 7.87
CA ASP A 122 7.01 -9.64 8.16
C ASP A 122 5.74 -9.67 7.31
N TYR A 123 5.37 -10.80 6.69
CA TYR A 123 4.19 -10.98 5.82
C TYR A 123 4.11 -10.02 4.62
N HIS A 124 5.25 -9.62 4.06
CA HIS A 124 5.32 -8.81 2.84
C HIS A 124 6.07 -9.50 1.70
N VAL A 125 5.86 -9.00 0.48
CA VAL A 125 6.64 -9.30 -0.72
C VAL A 125 7.18 -8.03 -1.35
N GLU A 126 8.43 -8.07 -1.80
CA GLU A 126 9.07 -6.93 -2.43
C GLU A 126 8.81 -6.87 -3.95
N VAL A 127 8.23 -5.75 -4.37
CA VAL A 127 7.90 -5.43 -5.76
C VAL A 127 8.36 -4.00 -6.04
N ASP A 128 9.28 -3.82 -6.99
CA ASP A 128 9.86 -2.52 -7.36
C ASP A 128 10.35 -1.66 -6.17
N LYS A 129 10.95 -2.31 -5.15
CA LYS A 129 11.42 -1.67 -3.89
C LYS A 129 10.31 -1.14 -2.97
N THR A 130 9.09 -1.62 -3.16
CA THR A 130 7.96 -1.43 -2.26
C THR A 130 7.52 -2.80 -1.72
N PHE A 131 7.22 -2.87 -0.43
CA PHE A 131 6.80 -4.07 0.27
C PHE A 131 5.27 -4.11 0.35
N TYR A 132 4.65 -5.08 -0.30
CA TYR A 132 3.20 -5.26 -0.28
C TYR A 132 2.83 -6.41 0.63
N SER A 133 1.89 -6.19 1.54
CA SER A 133 1.45 -7.22 2.48
C SER A 133 0.69 -8.36 1.79
N VAL A 134 0.82 -9.55 2.36
CA VAL A 134 0.05 -10.76 2.00
C VAL A 134 -0.48 -11.41 3.26
N PRO A 135 -1.54 -12.23 3.19
CA PRO A 135 -2.02 -12.97 4.35
C PRO A 135 -0.89 -13.71 5.08
N HIS A 136 -0.73 -13.48 6.39
CA HIS A 136 0.37 -14.02 7.20
C HIS A 136 0.48 -15.55 7.18
N ALA A 137 -0.58 -16.27 6.82
CA ALA A 137 -0.53 -17.72 6.60
C ALA A 137 0.46 -18.14 5.50
N LEU A 138 0.82 -17.22 4.60
CA LEU A 138 1.73 -17.45 3.47
C LEU A 138 3.20 -17.13 3.80
N ILE A 139 3.54 -16.77 5.04
CA ILE A 139 4.93 -16.49 5.44
C ILE A 139 5.86 -17.65 5.02
N GLY A 140 6.96 -17.30 4.34
CA GLY A 140 7.96 -18.27 3.86
C GLY A 140 7.56 -19.04 2.59
N ARG A 141 6.32 -18.93 2.11
CA ARG A 141 5.87 -19.52 0.85
C ARG A 141 6.33 -18.68 -0.35
N ARG A 142 6.34 -19.29 -1.53
CA ARG A 142 6.55 -18.58 -2.81
C ARG A 142 5.18 -18.22 -3.40
N VAL A 143 5.06 -17.01 -3.90
CA VAL A 143 3.85 -16.48 -4.53
C VAL A 143 4.18 -15.93 -5.91
N ASP A 144 3.22 -15.99 -6.81
CA ASP A 144 3.28 -15.38 -8.12
C ASP A 144 2.70 -13.96 -8.05
N ILE A 145 3.39 -13.00 -8.63
CA ILE A 145 3.03 -11.59 -8.60
C ILE A 145 2.81 -11.17 -10.04
N ARG A 146 1.59 -10.71 -10.32
CA ARG A 146 1.23 -10.08 -11.58
C ARG A 146 1.23 -8.56 -11.36
N LEU A 147 2.19 -7.89 -11.99
CA LEU A 147 2.32 -6.45 -11.96
C LEU A 147 1.66 -5.86 -13.21
N THR A 148 0.64 -5.04 -13.04
CA THR A 148 0.14 -4.18 -14.12
C THR A 148 0.63 -2.74 -13.92
N TYR A 149 0.24 -1.83 -14.80
CA TYR A 149 0.56 -0.42 -14.60
C TYR A 149 -0.13 0.21 -13.38
N ARG A 150 -1.27 -0.36 -12.96
CA ARG A 150 -2.10 0.16 -11.85
C ARG A 150 -2.11 -0.71 -10.61
N ALA A 151 -1.87 -2.01 -10.74
CA ALA A 151 -2.09 -2.94 -9.66
C ALA A 151 -0.92 -3.91 -9.48
N VAL A 152 -0.77 -4.37 -8.24
CA VAL A 152 0.06 -5.51 -7.87
C VAL A 152 -0.89 -6.59 -7.36
N GLU A 153 -1.11 -7.61 -8.19
CA GLU A 153 -1.93 -8.76 -7.84
C GLU A 153 -1.02 -9.91 -7.40
N ILE A 154 -1.36 -10.57 -6.31
CA ILE A 154 -0.56 -11.62 -5.71
C ILE A 154 -1.39 -12.91 -5.71
N PHE A 155 -0.80 -13.98 -6.23
CA PHE A 155 -1.40 -15.29 -6.42
C PHE A 155 -0.62 -16.36 -5.64
N PHE A 156 -1.36 -17.28 -5.05
CA PHE A 156 -0.84 -18.49 -4.42
C PHE A 156 -1.70 -19.67 -4.89
N ASP A 157 -1.08 -20.74 -5.39
CA ASP A 157 -1.77 -21.89 -5.98
C ASP A 157 -2.87 -21.49 -6.98
N HIS A 158 -2.53 -20.62 -7.93
CA HIS A 158 -3.44 -20.07 -8.96
C HIS A 158 -4.65 -19.27 -8.44
N LYS A 159 -4.74 -18.98 -7.14
CA LYS A 159 -5.79 -18.16 -6.54
C LYS A 159 -5.24 -16.79 -6.16
N ARG A 160 -5.95 -15.72 -6.51
CA ARG A 160 -5.57 -14.36 -6.09
C ARG A 160 -5.80 -14.21 -4.59
N VAL A 161 -4.74 -13.98 -3.83
CA VAL A 161 -4.75 -13.85 -2.37
C VAL A 161 -4.70 -12.41 -1.89
N ALA A 162 -4.14 -11.50 -2.69
CA ALA A 162 -4.09 -10.08 -2.39
C ALA A 162 -4.06 -9.25 -3.67
N SER A 163 -4.53 -8.01 -3.59
CA SER A 163 -4.46 -7.03 -4.67
C SER A 163 -4.21 -5.65 -4.06
N HIS A 164 -3.23 -4.93 -4.61
CA HIS A 164 -2.83 -3.61 -4.13
C HIS A 164 -2.78 -2.63 -5.29
N ILE A 165 -3.01 -1.35 -4.99
CA ILE A 165 -2.71 -0.27 -5.94
C ILE A 165 -1.18 -0.16 -6.06
N ARG A 166 -0.68 -0.15 -7.30
CA ARG A 166 0.75 -0.02 -7.56
C ARG A 166 1.21 1.39 -7.22
N SER A 167 2.12 1.50 -6.26
CA SER A 167 2.84 2.73 -5.99
C SER A 167 3.99 2.90 -6.97
N SER A 168 4.09 4.08 -7.59
CA SER A 168 5.20 4.46 -8.47
C SER A 168 6.43 4.98 -7.70
N GLN A 169 6.27 5.29 -6.42
CA GLN A 169 7.34 5.77 -5.54
C GLN A 169 7.84 4.61 -4.67
N ARG A 170 9.13 4.63 -4.31
CA ARG A 170 9.73 3.71 -3.32
C ARG A 170 9.09 3.97 -1.96
N SER A 171 7.95 3.33 -1.71
CA SER A 171 6.98 3.76 -0.70
C SER A 171 7.06 2.94 0.59
N GLY A 172 8.18 2.25 0.84
CA GLY A 172 8.34 1.41 2.03
C GLY A 172 7.33 0.28 2.05
N HIS A 173 6.49 0.20 3.08
CA HIS A 173 5.51 -0.87 3.30
C HIS A 173 4.06 -0.41 3.06
N ILE A 174 3.33 -1.18 2.27
CA ILE A 174 1.88 -1.05 2.05
C ILE A 174 1.20 -2.25 2.71
N THR A 175 0.65 -2.01 3.90
CA THR A 175 0.08 -3.06 4.73
C THR A 175 -1.44 -2.96 4.83
N VAL A 176 -2.12 -4.06 4.52
CA VAL A 176 -3.55 -4.25 4.78
C VAL A 176 -3.70 -4.92 6.14
N ASN A 177 -4.54 -4.35 7.01
CA ASN A 177 -4.71 -4.81 8.39
C ASN A 177 -5.13 -6.30 8.47
N GLU A 178 -6.00 -6.75 7.58
CA GLU A 178 -6.48 -8.14 7.51
C GLU A 178 -5.36 -9.16 7.23
N HIS A 179 -4.27 -8.74 6.59
CA HIS A 179 -3.15 -9.61 6.29
C HIS A 179 -2.33 -9.95 7.55
N MET A 180 -2.31 -9.06 8.54
CA MET A 180 -1.54 -9.23 9.77
C MET A 180 -2.11 -10.38 10.64
N PRO A 181 -1.29 -11.08 11.45
CA PRO A 181 -1.78 -11.95 12.51
C PRO A 181 -2.60 -11.18 13.56
N LYS A 182 -3.58 -11.83 14.23
CA LYS A 182 -4.44 -11.18 15.24
C LYS A 182 -3.67 -10.44 16.34
N ALA A 183 -2.52 -10.96 16.77
CA ALA A 183 -1.69 -10.29 17.78
C ALA A 183 -1.09 -8.97 17.26
N HIS A 184 -0.61 -8.96 16.02
CA HIS A 184 -0.07 -7.77 15.38
C HIS A 184 -1.18 -6.77 15.03
N GLN A 185 -2.35 -7.25 14.58
CA GLN A 185 -3.54 -6.41 14.39
C GLN A 185 -3.90 -5.69 15.69
N ARG A 186 -3.92 -6.39 16.83
CA ARG A 186 -4.22 -5.75 18.13
C ARG A 186 -3.24 -4.63 18.44
N TYR A 187 -1.95 -4.85 18.21
CA TYR A 187 -0.94 -3.83 18.43
C TYR A 187 -1.10 -2.65 17.46
N ALA A 188 -1.20 -2.91 16.15
CA ALA A 188 -1.33 -1.88 15.11
C ALA A 188 -2.61 -1.04 15.28
N ASN A 189 -3.71 -1.66 15.71
CA ASN A 189 -4.97 -0.99 15.97
C ASN A 189 -5.04 -0.34 17.37
N THR A 190 -4.02 -0.47 18.22
CA THR A 190 -3.96 0.24 19.49
C THR A 190 -3.45 1.66 19.26
N THR A 191 -4.40 2.57 19.09
CA THR A 191 -4.15 4.02 19.00
C THR A 191 -4.76 4.75 20.21
N PRO A 192 -4.33 6.00 20.52
CA PRO A 192 -4.92 6.78 21.62
C PRO A 192 -6.43 6.91 21.46
N HIS A 193 -6.89 7.12 20.23
CA HIS A 193 -8.30 7.21 19.89
C HIS A 193 -9.06 5.91 20.21
N THR A 194 -8.52 4.75 19.83
CA THR A 194 -9.17 3.47 20.16
C THR A 194 -9.20 3.20 21.65
N LEU A 195 -8.12 3.52 22.39
CA LEU A 195 -8.07 3.35 23.85
C LEU A 195 -9.10 4.25 24.54
N ARG A 196 -9.24 5.51 24.12
CA ARG A 196 -10.26 6.43 24.62
C ARG A 196 -11.67 5.93 24.32
N ARG A 197 -11.91 5.41 23.10
CA ARG A 197 -13.21 4.85 22.71
C ARG A 197 -13.60 3.63 23.53
N GLU A 198 -12.66 2.73 23.81
CA GLU A 198 -12.93 1.58 24.69
C GLU A 198 -13.15 2.00 26.14
N ALA A 199 -12.41 3.01 26.62
CA ALA A 199 -12.61 3.57 27.96
C ALA A 199 -13.99 4.22 28.13
N ALA A 200 -14.47 4.94 27.12
CA ALA A 200 -15.79 5.56 27.13
C ALA A 200 -16.96 4.55 27.17
N LYS A 201 -16.74 3.29 26.77
CA LYS A 201 -17.74 2.21 26.94
C LYS A 201 -17.86 1.75 28.39
N VAL A 202 -16.81 1.93 29.19
CA VAL A 202 -16.82 1.64 30.63
C VAL A 202 -17.50 2.80 31.36
N GLY A 203 -17.07 4.03 31.08
CA GLY A 203 -17.68 5.24 31.61
C GLY A 203 -16.84 6.50 31.38
N THR A 204 -17.35 7.63 31.86
CA THR A 204 -16.80 8.97 31.63
C THR A 204 -15.49 9.16 32.40
N ASN A 205 -15.43 8.78 33.67
CA ASN A 205 -14.25 8.88 34.53
C ASN A 205 -13.13 7.96 34.03
N THR A 206 -13.47 6.77 33.53
CA THR A 206 -12.49 5.87 32.89
C THR A 206 -11.90 6.52 31.63
N ALA A 207 -12.72 7.16 30.79
CA ALA A 207 -12.24 7.88 29.61
C ALA A 207 -11.30 9.05 29.96
N VAL A 208 -11.68 9.87 30.94
CA VAL A 208 -10.85 10.99 31.43
C VAL A 208 -9.55 10.50 32.04
N PHE A 209 -9.59 9.40 32.81
CA PHE A 209 -8.40 8.79 33.39
C PHE A 209 -7.42 8.32 32.30
N ILE A 210 -7.91 7.60 31.29
CA ILE A 210 -7.08 7.12 30.18
C ILE A 210 -6.50 8.29 29.37
N GLU A 211 -7.27 9.35 29.11
CA GLU A 211 -6.76 10.55 28.45
C GLU A 211 -5.63 11.20 29.25
N ARG A 212 -5.83 11.44 30.56
CA ARG A 212 -4.79 12.03 31.40
C ARG A 212 -3.55 11.14 31.52
N LEU A 213 -3.74 9.82 31.62
CA LEU A 213 -2.65 8.84 31.65
C LEU A 213 -1.78 8.89 30.39
N LEU A 214 -2.41 9.07 29.21
CA LEU A 214 -1.71 9.18 27.92
C LEU A 214 -1.02 10.54 27.75
N CYS A 215 -1.67 11.64 28.15
CA CYS A 215 -1.13 13.01 28.03
C CYS A 215 -0.01 13.32 29.02
N ASN A 216 0.04 12.64 30.17
CA ASN A 216 1.08 12.85 31.18
C ASN A 216 2.44 12.22 30.80
N ARG A 217 2.56 11.62 29.61
CA ARG A 217 3.81 11.03 29.11
C ARG A 217 4.31 11.79 27.87
N PRO A 218 5.64 11.92 27.68
CA PRO A 218 6.20 12.59 26.51
C PRO A 218 5.74 11.98 25.17
N HIS A 219 5.50 10.67 25.18
CA HIS A 219 5.02 9.90 24.03
C HIS A 219 3.82 9.04 24.45
N PRO A 220 2.63 9.20 23.82
CA PRO A 220 1.42 8.44 24.16
C PRO A 220 1.62 6.92 24.14
N GLU A 221 2.52 6.42 23.29
CA GLU A 221 2.86 4.99 23.14
C GLU A 221 3.38 4.38 24.44
N GLN A 222 4.09 5.18 25.26
CA GLN A 222 4.55 4.75 26.58
C GLN A 222 3.36 4.47 27.50
N GLY A 223 2.23 5.14 27.28
CA GLY A 223 0.95 5.02 27.98
C GLY A 223 0.14 3.78 27.64
N TYR A 224 0.33 3.18 26.46
CA TYR A 224 -0.59 2.17 25.92
C TYR A 224 -0.71 0.92 26.79
N ARG A 225 0.42 0.40 27.29
CA ARG A 225 0.39 -0.78 28.18
C ARG A 225 -0.35 -0.51 29.48
N SER A 226 -0.15 0.67 30.07
CA SER A 226 -0.86 1.06 31.29
C SER A 226 -2.36 1.22 31.04
N ALA A 227 -2.73 1.87 29.93
CA ALA A 227 -4.13 2.06 29.52
C ALA A 227 -4.84 0.72 29.24
N GLN A 228 -4.21 -0.17 28.49
CA GLN A 228 -4.71 -1.53 28.26
C GLN A 228 -4.85 -2.33 29.56
N GLY A 229 -3.88 -2.19 30.47
CA GLY A 229 -3.92 -2.80 31.80
C GLY A 229 -5.15 -2.36 32.58
N VAL A 230 -5.43 -1.04 32.63
CA VAL A 230 -6.61 -0.49 33.30
C VAL A 230 -7.90 -1.03 32.69
N LEU A 231 -8.05 -0.99 31.36
CA LEU A 231 -9.24 -1.51 30.67
C LEU A 231 -9.41 -3.03 30.87
N SER A 232 -8.32 -3.78 31.06
CA SER A 232 -8.41 -5.21 31.34
C SER A 232 -9.03 -5.53 32.70
N LEU A 233 -9.00 -4.60 33.66
CA LEU A 233 -9.58 -4.78 34.99
C LEU A 233 -11.11 -4.88 34.96
N ALA A 234 -11.77 -4.28 33.95
CA ALA A 234 -13.22 -4.38 33.77
C ALA A 234 -13.68 -5.84 33.63
N ARG A 235 -12.85 -6.72 33.04
CA ARG A 235 -13.16 -8.15 32.91
C ARG A 235 -13.14 -8.90 34.24
N ARG A 236 -12.47 -8.33 35.26
CA ARG A 236 -12.19 -8.99 36.53
C ARG A 236 -13.02 -8.42 37.69
N TYR A 237 -13.38 -7.14 37.62
CA TYR A 237 -14.07 -6.41 38.69
C TYR A 237 -15.38 -5.75 38.25
N GLU A 238 -15.84 -5.98 37.02
CA GLU A 238 -17.01 -5.33 36.41
C GLU A 238 -16.76 -3.85 36.04
N SER A 239 -17.52 -3.34 35.06
CA SER A 239 -17.32 -1.99 34.50
C SER A 239 -17.62 -0.89 35.50
N ASP A 240 -18.70 -1.04 36.28
CA ASP A 240 -19.17 -0.01 37.22
C ASP A 240 -18.15 0.24 38.34
N ARG A 241 -17.54 -0.84 38.85
CA ARG A 241 -16.48 -0.73 39.85
C ARG A 241 -15.22 -0.09 39.30
N LEU A 242 -14.86 -0.41 38.05
CA LEU A 242 -13.72 0.23 37.39
C LEU A 242 -13.94 1.74 37.22
N GLU A 243 -15.16 2.15 36.86
CA GLU A 243 -15.52 3.55 36.72
C GLU A 243 -15.36 4.33 38.04
N LEU A 244 -15.89 3.79 39.15
CA LEU A 244 -15.72 4.37 40.49
C LEU A 244 -14.26 4.38 40.95
N ALA A 245 -13.49 3.34 40.61
CA ALA A 245 -12.07 3.30 40.92
C ALA A 245 -11.28 4.37 40.14
N CYS A 246 -11.62 4.59 38.87
CA CYS A 246 -11.05 5.65 38.05
C CYS A 246 -11.43 7.04 38.57
N GLU A 247 -12.69 7.25 39.00
CA GLU A 247 -13.11 8.49 39.67
C GLU A 247 -12.25 8.77 40.90
N ARG A 248 -12.13 7.79 41.80
CA ARG A 248 -11.36 7.94 43.03
C ARG A 248 -9.88 8.19 42.74
N ALA A 249 -9.31 7.53 41.74
CA ALA A 249 -7.94 7.75 41.29
C ALA A 249 -7.71 9.16 40.70
N LEU A 250 -8.71 9.70 40.00
CA LEU A 250 -8.68 11.07 39.46
C LEU A 250 -8.70 12.11 40.59
N VAL A 251 -9.51 11.91 41.64
CA VAL A 251 -9.58 12.80 42.81
C VAL A 251 -8.22 12.94 43.49
N ILE A 252 -7.52 11.81 43.72
CA ILE A 252 -6.19 11.81 44.36
C ILE A 252 -5.04 12.04 43.37
N ASN A 253 -5.33 12.37 42.11
CA ASN A 253 -4.38 12.56 41.02
C ASN A 253 -3.38 11.39 40.82
N ALA A 254 -3.79 10.16 41.10
CA ALA A 254 -2.95 8.97 41.03
C ALA A 254 -3.08 8.28 39.66
N LEU A 255 -2.42 8.85 38.65
CA LEU A 255 -2.51 8.43 37.24
C LEU A 255 -1.62 7.22 36.91
N SER A 256 -1.86 6.08 37.58
CA SER A 256 -1.15 4.82 37.30
C SER A 256 -2.07 3.60 37.34
N TYR A 257 -1.71 2.56 36.58
CA TYR A 257 -2.41 1.27 36.64
C TYR A 257 -2.40 0.68 38.05
N SER A 258 -1.26 0.73 38.75
CA SER A 258 -1.11 0.23 40.11
C SER A 258 -2.07 0.90 41.10
N SER A 259 -2.31 2.20 40.94
CA SER A 259 -3.23 2.95 41.78
C SER A 259 -4.66 2.45 41.61
N VAL A 260 -5.14 2.35 40.38
CA VAL A 260 -6.49 1.84 40.08
C VAL A 260 -6.65 0.38 40.53
N ALA A 261 -5.65 -0.47 40.27
CA ALA A 261 -5.65 -1.87 40.69
C ALA A 261 -5.69 -2.02 42.23
N ASN A 262 -4.96 -1.17 42.96
CA ASN A 262 -4.97 -1.16 44.42
C ASN A 262 -6.31 -0.68 44.98
N ILE A 263 -6.91 0.36 44.40
CA ILE A 263 -8.25 0.86 44.78
C ILE A 263 -9.29 -0.26 44.66
N LEU A 264 -9.31 -0.97 43.53
CA LEU A 264 -10.22 -2.09 43.29
C LEU A 264 -9.96 -3.29 44.23
N ARG A 265 -8.69 -3.63 44.46
CA ARG A 265 -8.30 -4.74 45.33
C ARG A 265 -8.68 -4.49 46.79
N SER A 266 -8.55 -3.25 47.24
CA SER A 266 -8.85 -2.84 48.62
C SER A 266 -10.33 -2.47 48.83
N GLY A 267 -11.16 -2.49 47.78
CA GLY A 267 -12.57 -2.12 47.85
C GLY A 267 -12.80 -0.63 48.11
N LEU A 268 -11.78 0.21 47.92
CA LEU A 268 -11.88 1.66 48.15
C LEU A 268 -12.81 2.35 47.16
N ASP A 269 -13.11 1.71 46.03
CA ASP A 269 -14.13 2.13 45.07
C ASP A 269 -15.55 2.10 45.66
N GLN A 270 -15.79 1.31 46.70
CA GLN A 270 -17.08 1.16 47.37
C GLN A 270 -17.15 1.93 48.70
N ALA A 271 -16.02 2.47 49.18
CA ALA A 271 -15.97 3.26 50.38
C ALA A 271 -16.61 4.65 50.14
N PRO A 272 -17.22 5.28 51.15
CA PRO A 272 -17.77 6.63 51.03
C PRO A 272 -16.76 7.58 50.39
N ALA A 273 -17.27 8.51 49.56
CA ALA A 273 -16.45 9.53 48.94
C ALA A 273 -15.60 10.23 50.01
N MET A 274 -14.32 10.47 49.73
CA MET A 274 -13.50 11.31 50.61
C MET A 274 -14.11 12.71 50.59
N SER A 275 -14.96 12.99 51.57
CA SER A 275 -15.34 14.35 51.93
C SER A 275 -14.08 15.02 52.46
N GLU A 276 -13.42 15.82 51.63
CA GLU A 276 -12.50 16.83 52.12
C GLU A 276 -13.32 17.93 52.79
N ALA A 277 -13.69 17.72 54.05
CA ALA A 277 -13.77 18.84 54.97
C ALA A 277 -12.31 19.21 55.29
N VAL A 278 -11.74 20.16 54.55
CA VAL A 278 -10.50 20.83 54.95
C VAL A 278 -10.77 21.48 56.30
N LYS A 279 -10.47 20.79 57.39
CA LYS A 279 -10.43 21.41 58.71
C LYS A 279 -9.25 22.39 58.67
N PRO A 280 -9.47 23.70 58.92
CA PRO A 280 -8.36 24.63 58.99
C PRO A 280 -7.36 24.12 60.03
N ALA A 281 -6.08 24.11 59.67
CA ALA A 281 -5.02 23.74 60.59
C ALA A 281 -5.14 24.63 61.85
N PRO A 282 -5.10 24.05 63.07
CA PRO A 282 -5.19 24.84 64.29
C PRO A 282 -4.07 25.88 64.30
N PRO A 283 -4.36 27.15 64.64
CA PRO A 283 -3.36 28.20 64.64
C PRO A 283 -2.25 27.85 65.64
N HIS A 284 -1.03 27.66 65.14
CA HIS A 284 0.16 27.44 65.95
C HIS A 284 1.15 28.59 65.76
N GLY A 285 1.73 29.09 66.86
CA GLY A 285 2.63 30.26 66.86
C GLY A 285 4.00 30.07 66.18
N ASN A 286 4.26 28.91 65.58
CA ASN A 286 5.56 28.57 64.97
C ASN A 286 5.69 28.98 63.49
N ILE A 287 4.74 29.72 62.91
CA ILE A 287 4.89 30.26 61.56
C ILE A 287 5.74 31.52 61.63
N ARG A 288 7.07 31.37 61.51
CA ARG A 288 7.98 32.51 61.39
C ARG A 288 7.84 33.09 59.99
N GLY A 289 7.24 34.28 59.91
CA GLY A 289 7.08 35.03 58.67
C GLY A 289 8.42 35.51 58.11
N LYS A 290 8.41 35.92 56.84
CA LYS A 290 9.55 36.43 56.07
C LYS A 290 10.32 37.58 56.76
N THR A 291 9.71 38.25 57.74
CA THR A 291 10.28 39.33 58.55
C THR A 291 11.28 38.86 59.62
N TYR A 292 11.39 37.56 59.91
CA TYR A 292 12.32 37.05 60.93
C TYR A 292 13.80 37.03 60.47
N TYR A 293 14.08 37.16 59.17
CA TYR A 293 15.43 37.05 58.58
C TYR A 293 15.97 38.38 58.03
N GLN A 294 15.57 39.53 58.58
CA GLN A 294 16.20 40.83 58.28
C GLN A 294 17.26 41.19 59.30
#